data_AF-D8Q3H5-F1
#
_entry.id   AF-D8Q3H5-F1
#
_cell.length_a   1.000
_cell.length_b   1.000
_cell.length_c   1.000
_cell.angle_alpha   90.00
_cell.angle_beta   90.00
_cell.angle_gamma   90.00
#
_symmetry.space_group_name_H-M   'P 1'
#
loop_
_entity.id
_entity.type
_entity.pdbx_description
1 polymer ?
#
loop_
_entity_poly.entity_id
_entity_poly.type
_entity_poly.pdbx_seq_one_letter_code
_entity_poly.pdbx_strand_id
1 'polypeptide(L)'
;RSYHLEVVQQPVRTAEFGNASLSRLPITPPIIVKLTVTDRSGNAVIPQHELPFLIAHLSLWTEDGRTRVDAGQGVPMLYGNLVSAVDQLEDMAGNQGLFFCFPDVSVRVRGRYQLGVTLMRIS
;
A
#
# COMPACT_ATOMS: atom_id res chain seq x y z
N ARG A 1 -14.32 14.39 8.89
CA ARG A 1 -12.86 14.29 8.69
C ARG A 1 -12.65 13.84 7.27
N SER A 2 -11.53 14.23 6.68
CA SER A 2 -11.12 13.76 5.37
C SER A 2 -9.81 13.01 5.53
N TYR A 3 -9.66 11.91 4.79
CA TYR A 3 -8.47 11.07 4.80
C TYR A 3 -7.85 11.15 3.41
N HIS A 4 -6.57 11.48 3.35
CA HIS A 4 -5.81 11.59 2.11
C HIS A 4 -4.60 10.69 2.17
N LEU A 5 -4.43 9.87 1.13
CA LEU A 5 -3.28 8.99 0.96
C LEU A 5 -2.35 9.57 -0.10
N GLU A 6 -1.08 9.67 0.24
CA GLU A 6 -0.03 10.11 -0.68
C GLU A 6 1.05 9.02 -0.76
N VAL A 7 1.35 8.55 -1.98
CA VAL A 7 2.44 7.60 -2.18
C VAL A 7 3.77 8.35 -2.19
N VAL A 8 4.48 8.32 -1.06
CA VAL A 8 5.75 9.04 -0.88
C VAL A 8 6.96 8.23 -1.36
N GLN A 9 6.81 6.89 -1.50
CA GLN A 9 7.79 6.04 -2.16
C GLN A 9 7.09 5.14 -3.18
N GLN A 10 7.41 5.35 -4.46
CA GLN A 10 6.82 4.64 -5.57
C GLN A 10 7.52 3.30 -5.83
N PRO A 11 6.78 2.20 -6.08
CA PRO A 11 7.37 0.96 -6.57
C PRO A 11 7.94 1.15 -7.97
N VAL A 12 9.08 0.50 -8.26
CA VAL A 12 9.71 0.58 -9.59
C VAL A 12 9.67 -0.76 -10.31
N ARG A 13 10.16 -1.84 -9.68
CA ARG A 13 10.22 -3.17 -10.32
C ARG A 13 10.29 -4.31 -9.32
N THR A 14 9.91 -5.49 -9.78
CA THR A 14 10.12 -6.81 -9.14
C THR A 14 10.47 -7.83 -10.23
N ALA A 15 10.90 -9.03 -9.84
CA ALA A 15 10.95 -10.18 -10.74
C ALA A 15 9.69 -11.02 -10.56
N GLU A 16 9.10 -11.44 -11.67
CA GLU A 16 8.07 -12.48 -11.63
C GLU A 16 8.64 -13.78 -11.08
N PHE A 17 7.82 -14.57 -10.40
CA PHE A 17 8.25 -15.85 -9.84
C PHE A 17 7.47 -17.06 -10.37
N GLY A 18 6.36 -16.85 -11.08
CA GLY A 18 5.54 -17.92 -11.64
C GLY A 18 5.12 -18.94 -10.59
N ASN A 19 5.62 -20.17 -10.70
CA ASN A 19 5.34 -21.25 -9.74
C ASN A 19 6.42 -21.40 -8.65
N ALA A 20 7.53 -20.67 -8.73
CA ALA A 20 8.65 -20.73 -7.79
C ALA A 20 8.42 -19.80 -6.59
N SER A 21 7.43 -20.11 -5.74
CA SER A 21 7.01 -19.26 -4.61
C SER A 21 8.11 -18.97 -3.57
N LEU A 22 9.16 -19.80 -3.51
CA LEU A 22 10.33 -19.60 -2.63
C LEU A 22 11.38 -18.65 -3.23
N SER A 23 11.26 -18.30 -4.51
CA SER A 23 12.17 -17.41 -5.23
C SER A 23 11.57 -16.01 -5.43
N ARG A 24 10.52 -15.67 -4.66
CA ARG A 24 9.88 -14.35 -4.70
C ARG A 24 10.88 -13.26 -4.35
N LEU A 25 10.91 -12.22 -5.18
CA LEU A 25 11.61 -10.98 -4.87
C LEU A 25 10.59 -9.87 -4.62
N PRO A 26 10.67 -9.15 -3.50
CA PRO A 26 9.76 -8.06 -3.25
C PRO A 26 9.99 -6.91 -4.26
N ILE A 27 8.93 -6.19 -4.56
CA ILE A 27 8.95 -4.96 -5.34
C ILE A 27 9.88 -3.97 -4.64
N THR A 28 10.79 -3.42 -5.44
CA THR A 28 11.83 -2.51 -5.00
C THR A 28 11.76 -1.21 -5.80
N PRO A 29 11.86 -0.04 -5.14
CA PRO A 29 11.82 0.14 -3.69
C PRO A 29 10.42 -0.20 -3.12
N PRO A 30 10.29 -0.49 -1.81
CA PRO A 30 8.99 -0.84 -1.22
C PRO A 30 8.00 0.34 -1.28
N ILE A 31 6.71 0.04 -1.26
CA ILE A 31 5.68 1.09 -1.28
C ILE A 31 5.57 1.70 0.12
N ILE A 32 5.63 3.03 0.19
CA ILE A 32 5.39 3.80 1.41
C ILE A 32 4.32 4.84 1.12
N VAL A 33 3.28 4.87 1.95
CA VAL A 33 2.13 5.75 1.79
C VAL A 33 1.95 6.59 3.05
N LYS A 34 1.91 7.90 2.91
CA LYS A 34 1.62 8.85 3.98
C LYS A 34 0.11 9.05 4.09
N LEU A 35 -0.40 8.98 5.31
CA LEU A 35 -1.79 9.29 5.64
C LEU A 35 -1.87 10.70 6.23
N THR A 36 -2.64 11.57 5.60
CA THR A 36 -3.02 12.87 6.14
C THR A 36 -4.49 12.86 6.52
N VAL A 37 -4.80 13.16 7.78
CA VAL A 37 -6.18 13.27 8.26
C VAL A 37 -6.47 14.73 8.59
N THR A 38 -7.57 15.27 8.05
CA THR A 38 -8.00 16.64 8.34
C THR A 38 -9.35 16.68 9.05
N ASP A 39 -9.52 17.67 9.92
CA ASP A 39 -10.80 17.99 10.55
C ASP A 39 -11.77 18.68 9.57
N ARG A 40 -12.95 19.11 10.05
CA ARG A 40 -13.94 19.81 9.19
C ARG A 40 -13.50 21.22 8.79
N SER A 41 -12.55 21.79 9.52
CA SER A 41 -11.98 23.12 9.28
C SER A 41 -10.75 23.06 8.36
N GLY A 42 -10.29 21.86 7.99
CA GLY A 42 -9.14 21.64 7.11
C GLY A 42 -7.80 21.50 7.85
N ASN A 43 -7.80 21.52 9.18
CA ASN A 43 -6.55 21.38 9.94
C ASN A 43 -6.12 19.92 9.99
N ALA A 44 -4.82 19.67 9.86
CA ALA A 44 -4.24 18.35 10.05
C ALA A 44 -4.38 17.91 11.51
N VAL A 45 -4.84 16.67 11.73
CA VAL A 45 -5.08 16.10 13.05
C VAL A 45 -4.59 14.65 13.12
N ILE A 46 -4.20 14.21 14.31
CA ILE A 46 -3.83 12.81 14.58
C ILE A 46 -4.97 12.15 15.37
N PRO A 47 -5.76 11.24 14.76
CA PRO A 47 -6.92 10.65 15.42
C PRO A 47 -6.52 9.44 16.28
N GLN A 48 -5.85 9.66 17.42
CA GLN A 48 -5.21 8.61 18.23
C GLN A 48 -6.07 7.37 18.49
N HIS A 49 -7.35 7.54 18.85
CA HIS A 49 -8.26 6.42 19.13
C HIS A 49 -8.71 5.64 17.90
N GLU A 50 -8.57 6.19 16.70
CA GLU A 50 -8.94 5.52 15.45
C GLU A 50 -7.77 4.80 14.79
N LEU A 51 -6.52 5.24 15.04
CA LEU A 51 -5.33 4.68 14.40
C LEU A 51 -5.25 3.15 14.45
N PRO A 52 -5.53 2.47 15.59
CA PRO A 52 -5.44 1.01 15.66
C PRO A 52 -6.41 0.27 14.72
N PHE A 53 -7.45 0.96 14.24
CA PHE A 53 -8.48 0.42 13.37
C PHE A 53 -8.29 0.80 11.91
N LEU A 54 -7.30 1.63 11.58
CA LEU A 54 -7.01 2.04 10.21
C LEU A 54 -5.97 1.12 9.60
N ILE A 55 -6.31 0.53 8.46
CA ILE A 55 -5.40 -0.32 7.67
C ILE A 55 -5.42 0.13 6.21
N ALA A 56 -4.29 -0.04 5.52
CA ALA A 56 -4.23 0.11 4.08
C ALA A 56 -4.07 -1.26 3.42
N HIS A 57 -4.77 -1.49 2.32
CA HIS A 57 -4.70 -2.72 1.53
C HIS A 57 -4.26 -2.43 0.09
N LEU A 58 -3.35 -3.25 -0.43
CA LEU A 58 -2.88 -3.20 -1.80
C LEU A 58 -3.70 -4.09 -2.72
N SER A 59 -3.98 -3.57 -3.90
CA SER A 59 -4.60 -4.29 -5.02
C SER A 59 -3.78 -4.13 -6.29
N LEU A 60 -3.83 -5.11 -7.17
CA LEU A 60 -3.13 -5.06 -8.46
C LEU A 60 -4.10 -4.66 -9.58
N TRP A 61 -3.68 -3.72 -10.42
CA TRP A 61 -4.44 -3.19 -11.54
C TRP A 61 -3.64 -3.29 -12.83
N THR A 62 -4.33 -3.30 -13.96
CA THR A 62 -3.75 -3.18 -15.30
C THR A 62 -2.88 -1.92 -15.43
N GLU A 63 -1.98 -1.87 -16.43
CA GLU A 63 -1.09 -0.72 -16.68
C GLU A 63 -1.85 0.61 -16.82
N ASP A 64 -3.09 0.58 -17.32
CA ASP A 64 -3.95 1.76 -17.45
C ASP A 64 -4.73 2.13 -16.17
N GLY A 65 -4.62 1.33 -15.12
CA GLY A 65 -5.27 1.54 -13.83
C GLY A 65 -6.79 1.32 -13.84
N ARG A 66 -7.37 0.72 -14.89
CA ARG A 66 -8.83 0.61 -15.05
C ARG A 66 -9.43 -0.70 -14.53
N THR A 67 -8.68 -1.79 -14.64
CA THR A 67 -9.17 -3.12 -14.31
C THR A 67 -8.35 -3.74 -13.21
N ARG A 68 -9.01 -4.15 -12.14
CA ARG A 68 -8.42 -4.89 -11.03
C ARG A 68 -8.16 -6.35 -11.45
N VAL A 69 -6.95 -6.85 -11.23
CA VAL A 69 -6.47 -8.16 -11.73
C VAL A 69 -5.90 -9.08 -10.65
N ASP A 70 -5.94 -8.67 -9.38
CA ASP A 70 -5.52 -9.49 -8.23
C ASP A 70 -6.53 -10.57 -7.82
N ALA A 71 -7.83 -10.37 -8.09
CA ALA A 71 -8.93 -11.20 -7.59
C ALA A 71 -9.70 -12.01 -8.66
N GLY A 72 -9.07 -12.29 -9.81
CA GLY A 72 -9.68 -13.10 -10.88
C GLY A 72 -9.94 -14.57 -10.48
N GLN A 73 -10.83 -15.25 -11.22
CA GLN A 73 -11.06 -16.70 -11.12
C GLN A 73 -9.79 -17.47 -11.49
N GLY A 74 -8.93 -17.73 -10.51
CA GLY A 74 -7.64 -18.38 -10.75
C GLY A 74 -6.66 -18.17 -9.62
N VAL A 75 -5.38 -18.22 -9.98
CA VAL A 75 -4.28 -18.15 -9.04
C VAL A 75 -3.96 -16.69 -8.69
N PRO A 76 -3.75 -16.33 -7.42
CA PRO A 76 -3.46 -14.95 -7.03
C PRO A 76 -2.27 -14.37 -7.82
N MET A 77 -2.34 -13.08 -8.13
CA MET A 77 -1.28 -12.37 -8.87
C MET A 77 -0.34 -11.59 -7.94
N LEU A 78 -0.84 -11.14 -6.79
CA LEU A 78 -0.11 -10.35 -5.80
C LEU A 78 0.11 -11.19 -4.54
N TYR A 79 1.33 -11.18 -4.00
CA TYR A 79 1.75 -11.99 -2.85
C TYR A 79 2.55 -11.18 -1.84
N GLY A 80 2.63 -11.70 -0.61
CA GLY A 80 3.33 -11.07 0.51
C GLY A 80 2.37 -10.38 1.46
N ASN A 81 2.83 -9.32 2.12
CA ASN A 81 2.09 -8.52 3.06
C ASN A 81 1.31 -7.43 2.34
N LEU A 82 0.07 -7.75 1.95
CA LEU A 82 -0.81 -6.85 1.19
C LEU A 82 -1.59 -5.86 2.06
N VAL A 83 -1.52 -6.03 3.38
CA VAL A 83 -2.18 -5.16 4.37
C VAL A 83 -1.10 -4.56 5.26
N SER A 84 -1.24 -3.27 5.56
CA SER A 84 -0.37 -2.52 6.46
C SER A 84 -1.21 -1.76 7.48
N ALA A 85 -0.81 -1.78 8.75
CA ALA A 85 -1.39 -0.93 9.78
C ALA A 85 -0.76 0.48 9.71
N VAL A 86 -1.40 1.46 10.35
CA VAL A 86 -0.79 2.80 10.47
C VAL A 86 0.36 2.77 11.47
N ASP A 87 1.55 3.17 11.03
CA ASP A 87 2.70 3.45 11.87
C ASP A 87 2.90 4.96 12.04
N GLN A 88 3.31 5.38 13.24
CA GLN A 88 3.81 6.74 13.48
C GLN A 88 5.32 6.73 13.32
N LEU A 89 5.82 7.38 12.27
CA LEU A 89 7.24 7.39 11.93
C LEU A 89 7.73 8.82 11.72
N GLU A 90 9.03 9.00 11.81
CA GLU A 90 9.72 10.23 11.44
C GLU A 90 10.08 10.21 9.95
N ASP A 91 9.82 11.30 9.24
CA ASP A 91 10.26 11.47 7.85
C ASP A 91 11.73 11.90 7.77
N MET A 92 12.27 11.99 6.55
CA MET A 92 13.68 12.36 6.33
C MET A 92 14.03 13.80 6.77
N ALA A 93 13.03 14.65 7.04
CA ALA A 93 13.21 16.01 7.53
C ALA A 93 13.00 16.11 9.05
N GLY A 94 12.78 15.00 9.74
CA GLY A 94 12.59 14.97 11.19
C GLY A 94 11.14 15.15 11.65
N ASN A 95 10.16 15.17 10.73
CA ASN A 95 8.77 15.41 11.09
C ASN A 95 8.03 14.09 11.35
N GLN A 96 7.26 14.05 12.44
CA GLN A 96 6.37 12.93 12.73
C GLN A 96 5.20 12.87 11.74
N GLY A 97 4.88 11.68 11.26
CA GLY A 97 3.79 11.43 10.31
C GLY A 97 3.18 10.04 10.47
N LEU A 98 2.04 9.84 9.80
CA LEU A 98 1.34 8.56 9.75
C LEU A 98 1.67 7.86 8.43
N PHE A 99 2.15 6.63 8.49
CA PHE A 99 2.63 5.90 7.32
C PHE A 99 2.09 4.47 7.27
N PHE A 100 1.88 3.99 6.05
CA PHE A 100 1.68 2.58 5.74
C PHE A 100 2.87 2.10 4.93
N CYS A 101 3.53 1.05 5.41
CA CYS A 101 4.70 0.46 4.75
C CYS A 101 4.37 -0.94 4.21
N PHE A 102 4.79 -1.20 2.97
CA PHE A 102 4.61 -2.49 2.31
C PHE A 102 5.97 -3.05 1.85
N PRO A 103 6.76 -3.63 2.78
CA PRO A 103 8.12 -4.09 2.50
C PRO A 103 8.20 -5.42 1.73
N ASP A 104 7.15 -6.26 1.81
CA ASP A 104 7.11 -7.56 1.15
C ASP A 104 5.88 -7.65 0.24
N VAL A 105 6.04 -7.25 -1.02
CA VAL A 105 5.00 -7.37 -2.05
C VAL A 105 5.63 -7.93 -3.30
N SER A 106 5.11 -9.02 -3.87
CA SER A 106 5.65 -9.66 -5.08
C SER A 106 4.57 -9.89 -6.11
N VAL A 107 4.92 -9.86 -7.40
CA VAL A 107 3.99 -10.13 -8.50
C VAL A 107 4.32 -11.46 -9.14
N ARG A 108 3.32 -12.32 -9.32
CA ARG A 108 3.50 -13.68 -9.83
C ARG A 108 3.88 -13.73 -11.30
N VAL A 109 3.22 -12.93 -12.12
CA VAL A 109 3.29 -13.01 -13.58
C VAL A 109 3.85 -11.72 -14.14
N ARG A 110 4.81 -11.84 -15.06
CA ARG A 110 5.44 -10.72 -15.75
C ARG A 110 4.38 -9.83 -16.42
N GLY A 111 4.56 -8.52 -16.30
CA GLY A 111 3.69 -7.54 -16.94
C GLY A 111 3.98 -6.13 -16.44
N ARG A 112 3.16 -5.17 -16.89
CA ARG A 112 3.13 -3.80 -16.38
C ARG A 112 1.81 -3.60 -15.66
N TYR A 113 1.89 -3.02 -14.47
CA TYR A 113 0.76 -2.94 -13.55
C TYR A 113 0.81 -1.64 -12.77
N GLN A 114 -0.32 -1.29 -12.18
CA GLN A 114 -0.40 -0.29 -11.12
C GLN A 114 -0.82 -0.96 -9.81
N LEU A 115 -0.38 -0.38 -8.69
CA LEU A 115 -0.85 -0.77 -7.35
C LEU A 115 -1.87 0.24 -6.86
N GLY A 116 -3.06 -0.25 -6.49
CA GLY A 116 -4.09 0.55 -5.83
C GLY A 116 -3.98 0.42 -4.31
N VAL A 117 -3.95 1.55 -3.61
CA VAL A 117 -3.91 1.61 -2.14
C VAL A 117 -5.29 2.03 -1.64
N THR A 118 -5.92 1.19 -0.82
CA THR A 118 -7.22 1.47 -0.23
C THR A 118 -7.11 1.58 1.29
N LEU A 119 -7.49 2.73 1.84
CA LEU A 119 -7.68 2.89 3.28
C LEU A 119 -8.99 2.22 3.70
N MET A 120 -8.94 1.42 4.76
CA MET A 120 -10.10 0.77 5.36
C MET A 120 -10.08 0.97 6.87
N ARG A 121 -11.27 0.94 7.47
CA ARG A 121 -11.44 0.92 8.91
C ARG A 121 -12.05 -0.41 9.32
N ILE A 122 -11.37 -1.16 10.19
CA ILE A 122 -11.92 -2.38 10.78
C ILE A 122 -12.81 -2.02 11.98
N SER A 123 -13.94 -2.69 12.11
CA SER A 123 -14.95 -2.49 13.16
C SER A 123 -14.81 -3.49 14.29
#